data_AF-B8FLS4-F1
#
_entry.id   AF-B8FLS4-F1
#
_cell.length_a   1.000
_cell.length_b   1.000
_cell.length_c   1.000
_cell.angle_alpha   90.00
_cell.angle_beta   90.00
_cell.angle_gamma   90.00
#
_symmetry.space_group_name_H-M   'P 1'
#
loop_
_entity.id
_entity.type
_entity.pdbx_description
1 polymer ?
#
loop_
_entity_poly.entity_id
_entity_poly.type
_entity_poly.pdbx_seq_one_letter_code
_entity_poly.pdbx_strand_id
1 'polypeptide(L)'
;MHKKLTLKMDNAAIEAAKSFAKANQTSVSKLVETYFKTLTDNSVSGNRIPGVVGELAGILKGKDADSIQKGCTSRLESKYK
;
A
#
# COMPACT_ATOMS: atom_id res chain seq x y z
N MET A 1 17.21 11.56 -16.76
CA MET A 1 16.91 11.17 -18.17
C MET A 1 15.85 10.09 -18.18
N HIS A 2 14.86 10.17 -19.07
CA HIS A 2 13.84 9.13 -19.25
C HIS A 2 14.16 8.27 -20.47
N LYS A 3 14.07 6.94 -20.35
CA LYS A 3 14.25 5.98 -21.45
C LYS A 3 13.03 5.08 -21.54
N LYS A 4 12.70 4.63 -22.76
CA LYS A 4 11.62 3.67 -23.01
C LYS A 4 12.16 2.26 -22.84
N LEU A 5 11.42 1.42 -22.11
CA LEU A 5 11.69 -0.01 -21.95
C LEU A 5 10.47 -0.77 -22.50
N THR A 6 10.70 -1.67 -23.46
CA THR A 6 9.66 -2.53 -24.04
C THR A 6 9.87 -3.95 -23.53
N LEU A 7 8.85 -4.51 -22.89
CA LEU A 7 8.90 -5.87 -22.32
C LEU A 7 7.93 -6.77 -23.09
N LYS A 8 8.35 -8.02 -23.36
CA LYS A 8 7.44 -9.08 -23.79
C LYS A 8 6.89 -9.75 -22.54
N MET A 9 5.58 -9.83 -22.43
CA MET A 9 4.87 -10.39 -21.28
C MET A 9 3.61 -11.09 -21.76
N ASP A 10 3.05 -11.94 -20.91
CA ASP A 10 1.77 -12.56 -21.16
C ASP A 10 0.64 -11.51 -21.26
N ASN A 11 -0.31 -11.74 -22.17
CA ASN A 11 -1.40 -10.79 -22.42
C ASN A 11 -2.31 -10.62 -21.20
N ALA A 12 -2.60 -11.70 -20.46
CA ALA A 12 -3.43 -11.62 -19.26
C ALA A 12 -2.77 -10.76 -18.17
N ALA A 13 -1.44 -10.86 -18.04
CA ALA A 13 -0.69 -10.00 -17.12
C ALA A 13 -0.74 -8.52 -17.52
N ILE A 14 -0.67 -8.20 -18.81
CA ILE A 14 -0.80 -6.83 -19.33
C ILE A 14 -2.18 -6.27 -19.01
N GLU A 15 -3.24 -7.03 -19.24
CA GLU A 15 -4.61 -6.58 -18.99
C GLU A 15 -4.90 -6.42 -17.50
N ALA A 16 -4.42 -7.33 -16.65
CA ALA A 16 -4.51 -7.19 -15.19
C ALA A 16 -3.80 -5.91 -14.72
N ALA A 17 -2.60 -5.62 -15.22
CA ALA A 17 -1.85 -4.41 -14.87
C ALA A 17 -2.59 -3.14 -15.31
N LYS A 18 -3.17 -3.11 -16.51
CA LYS A 18 -3.97 -1.96 -16.99
C LYS A 18 -5.23 -1.76 -16.14
N SER A 19 -5.93 -2.84 -15.82
CA SER A 19 -7.13 -2.79 -14.98
C SER A 19 -6.82 -2.21 -13.60
N PHE A 20 -5.76 -2.71 -12.96
CA PHE A 20 -5.29 -2.19 -11.68
C PHE A 20 -4.87 -0.72 -11.78
N ALA A 21 -4.13 -0.34 -12.82
CA ALA A 21 -3.69 1.04 -13.04
C ALA A 21 -4.89 2.00 -13.16
N LYS A 22 -5.92 1.60 -13.92
CA LYS A 22 -7.15 2.38 -14.10
C LYS A 22 -7.91 2.54 -12.78
N ALA A 23 -8.07 1.45 -12.02
CA ALA A 23 -8.76 1.49 -10.72
C ALA A 23 -8.07 2.40 -9.71
N ASN A 24 -6.73 2.48 -9.76
CA ASN A 24 -5.92 3.29 -8.85
C ASN A 24 -5.49 4.64 -9.44
N GLN A 25 -6.12 5.09 -10.54
CA GLN A 25 -5.84 6.37 -11.21
C GLN A 25 -4.34 6.61 -11.50
N THR A 26 -3.63 5.54 -11.88
CA THR A 26 -2.19 5.54 -12.16
C THR A 26 -1.90 4.94 -13.54
N SER A 27 -0.62 4.93 -13.95
CA SER A 27 -0.20 4.34 -15.21
C SER A 27 0.61 3.06 -14.98
N VAL A 28 0.54 2.13 -15.95
CA VAL A 28 1.36 0.91 -15.93
C VAL A 28 2.86 1.26 -15.89
N SER A 29 3.28 2.31 -16.59
CA SER A 29 4.67 2.79 -16.53
C SER A 29 5.08 3.22 -15.13
N LYS A 30 4.22 3.93 -14.40
CA LYS A 30 4.47 4.38 -13.01
C LYS A 30 4.55 3.19 -12.04
N LEU A 31 3.68 2.19 -12.23
CA LEU A 31 3.70 0.96 -11.43
C LEU A 31 5.02 0.20 -11.60
N VAL A 32 5.41 -0.03 -12.85
CA VAL A 32 6.66 -0.75 -13.18
C VAL A 32 7.89 0.03 -12.73
N GLU A 33 7.91 1.36 -12.90
CA GLU A 33 8.98 2.22 -12.40
C GLU A 33 9.10 2.13 -10.87
N THR A 34 7.97 2.15 -10.16
CA THR A 34 7.95 2.03 -8.70
C THR A 34 8.45 0.66 -8.26
N TYR A 35 8.02 -0.41 -8.93
CA TYR A 35 8.50 -1.76 -8.66
C TYR A 35 10.02 -1.88 -8.86
N PHE A 36 10.56 -1.36 -9.97
CA PHE A 36 12.01 -1.38 -10.18
C PHE A 36 12.76 -0.59 -9.12
N LYS A 37 12.24 0.57 -8.69
CA LYS A 37 12.81 1.33 -7.57
C LYS A 37 12.82 0.50 -6.29
N THR A 38 11.73 -0.19 -5.97
CA THR A 38 11.67 -1.04 -4.76
C THR A 38 12.65 -2.22 -4.80
N LEU A 39 12.99 -2.74 -5.98
CA LEU A 39 13.95 -3.84 -6.12
C LEU A 39 15.41 -3.38 -5.97
N THR A 40 15.75 -2.19 -6.47
CA THR A 40 17.11 -1.64 -6.36
C THR A 40 17.35 -0.87 -5.08
N ASP A 41 16.30 -0.52 -4.35
CA ASP A 41 16.39 0.11 -3.03
C ASP A 41 16.70 -0.92 -1.93
N ASN A 42 17.82 -1.64 -2.11
CA ASN A 42 18.47 -2.42 -1.04
C ASN A 42 19.01 -1.53 0.11
N SER A 43 18.70 -0.22 0.10
CA SER A 43 19.12 0.73 1.15
C SER A 43 18.11 0.85 2.29
N VAL A 44 16.91 0.25 2.19
CA VAL A 44 16.01 0.15 3.35
C VAL A 44 16.43 -1.02 4.23
N SER A 45 17.55 -0.78 4.92
CA SER A 45 17.86 -1.41 6.19
C SER A 45 16.60 -1.41 7.06
N GLY A 46 16.10 -2.60 7.39
CA GLY A 46 15.18 -2.85 8.49
C GLY A 46 13.84 -2.12 8.44
N ASN A 47 12.78 -2.86 8.13
CA ASN A 47 11.51 -2.70 8.84
C ASN A 47 10.83 -1.32 8.76
N ARG A 48 10.93 -0.58 7.65
CA ARG A 48 10.07 0.60 7.43
C ARG A 48 8.69 0.16 7.02
N ILE A 49 7.86 -0.07 8.04
CA ILE A 49 6.41 -0.11 7.91
C ILE A 49 5.98 1.18 7.17
N PRO A 50 5.24 1.10 6.05
CA PRO A 50 4.81 2.27 5.28
C PRO A 50 4.12 3.30 6.19
N GLY A 51 4.36 4.60 5.97
CA GLY A 51 3.96 5.69 6.89
C GLY A 51 2.58 5.51 7.54
N VAL A 52 1.55 5.20 6.76
CA VAL A 52 0.19 4.95 7.27
C VAL A 52 0.10 3.75 8.22
N VAL A 53 0.77 2.65 7.88
CA VAL A 53 0.81 1.42 8.68
C VAL A 53 1.74 1.60 9.88
N GLY A 54 2.78 2.42 9.77
CA GLY A 54 3.70 2.76 10.87
C GLY A 54 3.03 3.71 11.87
N GLU A 55 2.24 4.66 11.39
CA GLU A 55 1.37 5.51 12.20
C GLU A 55 0.31 4.66 12.90
N LEU A 56 -0.37 3.74 12.20
CA LEU A 56 -1.30 2.80 12.82
C LEU A 56 -0.61 1.94 13.89
N ALA A 57 0.53 1.35 13.56
CA ALA A 57 1.29 0.49 14.46
C ALA A 57 1.83 1.27 15.67
N GLY A 58 2.22 2.53 15.49
CA GLY A 58 2.63 3.45 16.55
C GLY A 58 1.48 3.81 17.49
N ILE A 59 0.28 4.05 16.95
CA ILE A 59 -0.94 4.30 17.73
C ILE A 59 -1.37 3.04 18.52
N LEU A 60 -1.09 1.85 17.98
CA LEU A 60 -1.39 0.55 18.60
C LEU A 60 -0.32 0.11 19.62
N LYS A 61 0.90 0.67 19.57
CA LYS A 61 1.99 0.29 20.47
C LYS A 61 1.69 0.78 21.90
N GLY A 62 1.38 -0.17 22.79
CA GLY A 62 1.10 0.11 24.20
C GLY A 62 -0.37 0.27 24.56
N LYS A 63 -1.31 -0.06 23.65
CA LYS A 63 -2.73 -0.24 23.99
C LYS A 63 -3.10 -1.71 23.91
N ASP A 64 -3.62 -2.26 25.01
CA ASP A 64 -4.19 -3.60 25.03
C ASP A 64 -5.32 -3.69 24.01
N ALA A 65 -5.28 -4.70 23.14
CA ALA A 65 -6.21 -4.88 22.02
C ALA A 65 -7.68 -4.87 22.48
N ASP A 66 -7.96 -5.39 23.69
CA ASP A 66 -9.26 -5.37 24.34
C ASP A 66 -9.83 -3.97 24.62
N SER A 67 -8.97 -2.98 24.91
CA SER A 67 -9.39 -1.60 25.19
C SER A 67 -9.79 -0.85 23.92
N ILE A 68 -9.12 -1.14 22.80
CA ILE A 68 -9.40 -0.56 21.48
C ILE A 68 -10.76 -1.05 20.97
N GLN A 69 -11.02 -2.35 21.11
CA GLN A 69 -12.26 -2.97 20.63
C GLN A 69 -13.48 -2.37 21.34
N LYS A 70 -13.44 -2.26 22.68
CA LYS A 70 -14.55 -1.69 23.46
C LYS A 70 -14.84 -0.22 23.13
N GLY A 71 -13.81 0.58 22.87
CA GLY A 71 -13.97 1.99 22.45
C GLY A 71 -14.50 2.13 21.02
N CYS A 72 -14.19 1.18 20.14
CA CYS A 72 -14.70 1.18 18.77
C CYS A 72 -16.20 0.84 18.74
N THR A 73 -16.62 -0.15 19.52
CA THR A 73 -18.02 -0.56 19.65
C THR A 73 -18.88 0.56 20.22
N SER A 74 -18.47 1.20 21.33
CA SER A 74 -19.24 2.28 21.96
C SER A 74 -19.39 3.52 21.07
N ARG A 75 -18.37 3.82 20.26
CA ARG A 75 -18.39 4.95 19.31
C ARG A 75 -19.30 4.69 18.11
N LEU A 76 -19.35 3.45 17.62
CA LEU A 76 -20.29 3.05 16.56
C LEU A 76 -21.73 3.07 17.07
N GLU A 77 -21.97 2.54 18.28
CA GLU A 77 -23.29 2.57 18.92
C GLU A 77 -23.79 4.01 19.12
N SER A 78 -22.92 4.95 19.46
CA SER A 78 -23.31 6.36 19.64
C SER A 78 -23.50 7.14 18.33
N LYS A 79 -22.94 6.66 17.20
CA LYS A 79 -23.04 7.32 15.89
C LYS A 79 -24.31 6.92 15.13
N TYR A 80 -24.88 5.77 15.47
CA TYR A 80 -26.08 5.21 14.86
C TYR A 80 -27.26 5.11 15.84
N LYS A 81 -27.18 5.83 16.96
CA LYS A 81 -28.28 6.10 17.90
C LYS A 81 -28.68 7.57 17.77
#